data_AF-A0A453PG62-F1
#
_entry.id   AF-A0A453PG62-F1
#
_cell.length_a   1.000
_cell.length_b   1.000
_cell.length_c   1.000
_cell.angle_alpha   90.00
_cell.angle_beta   90.00
_cell.angle_gamma   90.00
#
_symmetry.space_group_name_H-M   'P 1'
#
loop_
_entity.id
_entity.type
_entity.pdbx_description
1 polymer ?
#
loop_
_entity_poly.entity_id
_entity_poly.type
_entity_poly.pdbx_seq_one_letter_code
_entity_poly.pdbx_strand_id
1 'polypeptide(L)'
;DARSKKHKMVLISYSYHRDLDGTEFRFRTVCEVYEINSKGAWRPPASSSALGMVRLDSTSVFAQGHLYWRGFGRQNPKIISFSLSDEAFEVLPPPPSCHGIDQLYGLAELGGHLCLFGTATEPVQQHDIWLLRDHEAGVWDLHCRIDLNAAWPLEVMQFSICRSSPSPLAFIDDDRRILFRVYCKLSKEERFKSAYKLYAYNPATGNAESLGFLPHKSTPPELYEESVVSTGRPFEDIVSSSASQEA
;
A
#
# COMPACT_ATOMS: atom_id res chain seq x y z
N ASP A 1 -8.36 -15.40 7.20
CA ASP A 1 -8.72 -15.31 8.64
C ASP A 1 -7.87 -16.30 9.42
N ALA A 2 -7.02 -15.78 10.31
CA ALA A 2 -6.06 -16.56 11.10
C ALA A 2 -6.76 -17.57 12.04
N ARG A 3 -8.04 -17.35 12.39
CA ARG A 3 -8.81 -18.26 13.27
C ARG A 3 -9.33 -19.50 12.53
N SER A 4 -9.48 -19.44 11.21
CA SER A 4 -10.05 -20.53 10.42
C SER A 4 -9.07 -21.21 9.45
N LYS A 5 -7.84 -20.69 9.27
CA LYS A 5 -6.86 -21.13 8.25
C LYS A 5 -7.44 -21.12 6.81
N LYS A 6 -8.54 -20.42 6.61
CA LYS A 6 -9.18 -20.24 5.32
C LYS A 6 -8.56 -19.03 4.63
N HIS A 7 -8.06 -19.25 3.43
CA HIS A 7 -7.55 -18.22 2.56
C HIS A 7 -8.62 -17.91 1.52
N LYS A 8 -8.82 -16.62 1.23
CA LYS A 8 -9.77 -16.17 0.22
C LYS A 8 -9.01 -15.40 -0.84
N MET A 9 -9.34 -15.65 -2.10
CA MET A 9 -8.92 -14.84 -3.23
C MET A 9 -10.08 -13.91 -3.59
N VAL A 10 -9.78 -12.64 -3.77
CA VAL A 10 -10.76 -11.62 -4.16
C VAL A 10 -10.33 -11.09 -5.52
N LEU A 11 -11.19 -11.29 -6.52
CA LEU A 11 -11.00 -10.79 -7.88
C LEU A 11 -11.90 -9.58 -8.08
N ILE A 12 -11.30 -8.43 -8.40
CA ILE A 12 -12.05 -7.27 -8.86
C ILE A 12 -11.73 -7.04 -10.33
N SER A 13 -12.78 -7.00 -11.15
CA SER A 13 -12.69 -6.77 -12.58
C SER A 13 -13.58 -5.61 -13.01
N TYR A 14 -13.24 -4.99 -14.14
CA TYR A 14 -14.05 -3.96 -14.77
C TYR A 14 -14.41 -4.41 -16.18
N SER A 15 -15.69 -4.29 -16.53
CA SER A 15 -16.12 -4.48 -17.91
C SER A 15 -16.58 -3.15 -18.50
N TYR A 16 -16.12 -2.90 -19.73
CA TYR A 16 -16.62 -1.83 -20.56
C TYR A 16 -17.86 -2.31 -21.29
N HIS A 17 -19.01 -1.72 -20.95
CA HIS A 17 -20.21 -1.88 -21.76
C HIS A 17 -20.45 -0.59 -22.51
N ARG A 18 -20.52 -0.72 -23.84
CA ARG A 18 -21.08 0.30 -24.72
C ARG A 18 -22.56 -0.02 -24.84
N ASP A 19 -23.42 0.95 -24.54
CA ASP A 19 -24.84 0.77 -24.76
C ASP A 19 -25.13 0.55 -26.26
N LEU A 20 -26.25 -0.12 -26.58
CA LEU A 20 -26.61 -0.53 -27.94
C LEU A 20 -26.73 0.65 -28.92
N ASP A 21 -26.94 1.86 -28.41
CA ASP A 21 -27.02 3.11 -29.16
C ASP A 21 -25.66 3.84 -29.30
N GLY A 22 -24.60 3.32 -28.65
CA GLY A 22 -23.25 3.86 -28.72
C GLY A 22 -23.02 5.16 -27.94
N THR A 23 -23.99 5.63 -27.15
CA THR A 23 -23.94 6.97 -26.56
C THR A 23 -23.43 7.01 -25.11
N GLU A 24 -23.61 5.94 -24.34
CA GLU A 24 -23.17 5.86 -22.94
C GLU A 24 -22.14 4.74 -22.72
N PHE A 25 -21.08 5.07 -21.98
CA PHE A 25 -20.12 4.10 -21.45
C PHE A 25 -20.49 3.79 -20.01
N ARG A 26 -20.89 2.53 -19.75
CA ARG A 26 -21.13 2.07 -18.37
C ARG A 26 -19.94 1.27 -17.88
N PHE A 27 -19.34 1.78 -16.82
CA PHE A 27 -18.35 1.04 -16.05
C PHE A 27 -19.09 0.09 -15.11
N ARG A 28 -18.89 -1.21 -15.30
CA ARG A 28 -19.34 -2.19 -14.33
C ARG A 28 -18.14 -2.78 -13.62
N THR A 29 -18.03 -2.49 -12.34
CA THR A 29 -17.08 -3.18 -11.45
C THR A 29 -17.75 -4.44 -10.93
N VAL A 30 -17.08 -5.58 -11.07
CA VAL A 30 -17.52 -6.88 -10.57
C VAL A 30 -16.51 -7.35 -9.54
N CYS A 31 -17.01 -7.94 -8.46
CA CYS A 31 -16.19 -8.60 -7.45
C CYS A 31 -16.62 -10.05 -7.33
N GLU A 32 -15.65 -10.94 -7.30
CA GLU A 32 -15.83 -12.36 -7.05
C GLU A 32 -14.87 -12.83 -5.96
N VAL A 33 -15.34 -13.72 -5.11
CA VAL A 33 -14.59 -14.30 -3.99
C VAL A 33 -14.47 -15.80 -4.20
N TYR A 34 -13.29 -16.34 -3.95
CA TYR A 34 -13.01 -17.77 -3.97
C TYR A 34 -12.33 -18.21 -2.68
N GLU A 35 -12.85 -19.25 -2.03
CA GLU A 35 -12.20 -19.86 -0.87
C GLU A 35 -11.18 -20.90 -1.36
N ILE A 36 -9.90 -20.66 -1.07
CA ILE A 36 -8.80 -21.54 -1.46
C ILE A 36 -8.95 -22.87 -0.73
N ASN A 37 -8.66 -23.97 -1.43
CA ASN A 37 -8.86 -25.35 -0.98
C ASN A 37 -10.32 -25.73 -0.71
N SER A 38 -11.28 -24.91 -1.14
CA SER A 38 -12.67 -25.32 -1.24
C SER A 38 -12.92 -26.04 -2.57
N LYS A 39 -13.89 -26.96 -2.60
CA LYS A 39 -14.42 -27.52 -3.86
C LYS A 39 -15.43 -26.56 -4.53
N GLY A 40 -15.48 -25.30 -4.09
CA GLY A 40 -16.45 -24.32 -4.52
C GLY A 40 -16.10 -23.69 -5.88
N ALA A 41 -16.95 -22.76 -6.30
CA ALA A 41 -16.71 -21.88 -7.44
C ALA A 41 -16.53 -20.43 -6.94
N TRP A 42 -16.06 -19.57 -7.83
CA TRP A 42 -16.14 -18.13 -7.66
C TRP A 42 -17.59 -17.72 -7.40
N ARG A 43 -17.79 -16.78 -6.48
CA ARG A 43 -19.13 -16.31 -6.07
C ARG A 43 -19.11 -14.83 -5.73
N PRO A 44 -20.25 -14.13 -5.82
CA PRO A 44 -20.32 -12.74 -5.43
C PRO A 44 -20.06 -12.55 -3.92
N PRO A 45 -19.60 -11.36 -3.51
CA PRO A 45 -19.52 -11.00 -2.10
C PRO A 45 -20.93 -10.90 -1.48
N ALA A 46 -21.01 -10.95 -0.14
CA ALA A 46 -22.28 -10.79 0.58
C ALA A 46 -22.89 -9.39 0.38
N SER A 47 -22.06 -8.37 0.22
CA SER A 47 -22.49 -7.00 -0.08
C SER A 47 -21.52 -6.30 -1.02
N SER A 48 -22.05 -5.52 -1.97
CA SER A 48 -21.30 -4.76 -2.97
C SER A 48 -21.58 -3.25 -2.94
N SER A 49 -22.14 -2.73 -1.85
CA SER A 49 -22.65 -1.35 -1.73
C SER A 49 -21.60 -0.27 -2.07
N ALA A 50 -20.32 -0.52 -1.78
CA ALA A 50 -19.21 0.39 -2.08
C ALA A 50 -18.27 -0.06 -3.24
N LEU A 51 -18.58 -1.18 -3.91
CA LEU A 51 -17.73 -1.74 -4.97
C LEU A 51 -17.52 -0.77 -6.15
N GLY A 52 -18.56 -0.04 -6.54
CA GLY A 52 -18.49 0.93 -7.65
C GLY A 52 -17.56 2.12 -7.38
N MET A 53 -17.10 2.29 -6.14
CA MET A 53 -16.18 3.37 -5.77
C MET A 53 -14.71 2.96 -5.81
N VAL A 54 -14.39 1.67 -5.97
CA VAL A 54 -13.01 1.15 -5.99
C VAL A 54 -12.24 1.70 -7.19
N ARG A 55 -11.06 2.27 -6.93
CA ARG A 55 -10.13 2.75 -7.97
C ARG A 55 -9.09 1.67 -8.29
N LEU A 56 -9.17 1.14 -9.51
CA LEU A 56 -8.36 -0.01 -9.96
C LEU A 56 -6.96 0.35 -10.46
N ASP A 57 -6.58 1.63 -10.46
CA ASP A 57 -5.21 2.06 -10.78
C ASP A 57 -4.24 1.93 -9.59
N SER A 58 -4.73 1.40 -8.46
CA SER A 58 -3.93 1.08 -7.28
C SER A 58 -4.07 -0.39 -6.90
N THR A 59 -2.94 -0.99 -6.52
CA THR A 59 -2.92 -2.29 -5.84
C THR A 59 -3.70 -2.22 -4.52
N SER A 60 -4.39 -3.31 -4.18
CA SER A 60 -5.04 -3.47 -2.88
C SER A 60 -4.01 -3.60 -1.76
N VAL A 61 -4.32 -3.07 -0.58
CA VAL A 61 -3.55 -3.30 0.64
C VAL A 61 -4.31 -4.28 1.52
N PHE A 62 -3.64 -5.31 2.04
CA PHE A 62 -4.22 -6.17 3.06
C PHE A 62 -3.70 -5.78 4.45
N ALA A 63 -4.60 -5.52 5.39
CA ALA A 63 -4.26 -5.30 6.80
C ALA A 63 -5.50 -5.58 7.66
N GLN A 64 -5.32 -5.96 8.92
CA GLN A 64 -6.42 -6.07 9.91
C GLN A 64 -7.64 -6.88 9.42
N GLY A 65 -7.43 -7.92 8.60
CA GLY A 65 -8.50 -8.78 8.07
C GLY A 65 -9.28 -8.20 6.88
N HIS A 66 -8.85 -7.06 6.35
CA HIS A 66 -9.52 -6.33 5.29
C HIS A 66 -8.60 -6.09 4.10
N LEU A 67 -9.20 -6.02 2.91
CA LEU A 67 -8.54 -5.45 1.73
C LEU A 67 -8.97 -3.99 1.58
N TYR A 68 -8.03 -3.12 1.24
CA TYR A 68 -8.25 -1.69 1.10
C TYR A 68 -7.83 -1.18 -0.28
N TRP A 69 -8.63 -0.27 -0.82
CA TRP A 69 -8.34 0.45 -2.06
C TRP A 69 -8.57 1.94 -1.89
N ARG A 70 -7.92 2.71 -2.76
CA ARG A 70 -8.31 4.10 -2.98
C ARG A 70 -9.69 4.13 -3.63
N GLY A 71 -10.51 5.09 -3.22
CA GLY A 71 -11.84 5.34 -3.75
C GLY A 71 -11.88 6.51 -4.72
N PHE A 72 -12.90 6.55 -5.59
CA PHE A 72 -13.18 7.71 -6.44
C PHE A 72 -13.68 8.92 -5.63
N GLY A 73 -12.89 10.00 -5.63
CA GLY A 73 -13.25 11.26 -4.98
C GLY A 73 -12.37 12.41 -5.45
N ARG A 74 -12.95 13.61 -5.51
CA ARG A 74 -12.21 14.85 -5.84
C ARG A 74 -11.72 15.59 -4.60
N GLN A 75 -12.25 15.26 -3.42
CA GLN A 75 -11.97 15.94 -2.16
C GLN A 75 -11.85 14.89 -1.05
N ASN A 76 -10.78 15.04 -0.25
CA ASN A 76 -10.34 14.13 0.80
C ASN A 76 -10.00 12.70 0.32
N PRO A 77 -9.11 11.99 1.02
CA PRO A 77 -8.91 10.57 0.80
C PRO A 77 -10.23 9.81 0.98
N LYS A 78 -10.51 8.89 0.05
CA LYS A 78 -11.60 7.94 0.17
C LYS A 78 -11.02 6.56 0.19
N ILE A 79 -11.32 5.78 1.21
CA ILE A 79 -10.78 4.44 1.37
C ILE A 79 -11.96 3.48 1.28
N ILE A 80 -11.87 2.53 0.38
CA ILE A 80 -12.84 1.44 0.26
C ILE A 80 -12.24 0.23 0.93
N SER A 81 -12.93 -0.36 1.89
CA SER A 81 -12.53 -1.60 2.54
C SER A 81 -13.44 -2.76 2.11
N PHE A 82 -12.89 -3.96 2.15
CA PHE A 82 -13.60 -5.21 1.98
C PHE A 82 -13.23 -6.15 3.13
N SER A 83 -14.20 -6.47 3.99
CA SER A 83 -14.02 -7.44 5.08
C SER A 83 -13.88 -8.83 4.50
N LEU A 84 -12.78 -9.54 4.78
CA LEU A 84 -12.68 -10.94 4.39
C LEU A 84 -13.60 -11.85 5.20
N SER A 85 -14.05 -11.43 6.38
CA SER A 85 -14.94 -12.20 7.24
C SER A 85 -16.37 -12.11 6.74
N ASP A 86 -16.87 -10.88 6.60
CA ASP A 86 -18.26 -10.59 6.22
C ASP A 86 -18.46 -10.54 4.72
N GLU A 87 -17.37 -10.48 3.95
CA GLU A 87 -17.37 -10.33 2.49
C GLU A 87 -18.24 -9.16 2.04
N ALA A 88 -18.07 -8.04 2.72
CA ALA A 88 -18.84 -6.82 2.50
C ALA A 88 -17.90 -5.65 2.21
N PHE A 89 -18.30 -4.84 1.24
CA PHE A 89 -17.66 -3.57 0.96
C PHE A 89 -18.25 -2.45 1.83
N GLU A 90 -17.39 -1.55 2.25
CA GLU A 90 -17.78 -0.33 2.96
C GLU A 90 -16.82 0.82 2.63
N VAL A 91 -17.18 2.02 3.08
CA VAL A 91 -16.32 3.20 2.98
C VAL A 91 -15.73 3.46 4.35
N LEU A 92 -14.41 3.35 4.46
CA LEU A 92 -13.68 3.70 5.67
C LEU A 92 -13.47 5.22 5.72
N PRO A 93 -13.91 5.91 6.79
CA PRO A 93 -13.63 7.33 6.96
C PRO A 93 -12.12 7.59 7.04
N PRO A 94 -11.60 8.66 6.39
CA PRO A 94 -10.19 9.00 6.47
C PRO A 94 -9.86 9.62 7.84
N PRO A 95 -8.56 9.79 8.18
CA PRO A 95 -8.15 10.42 9.44
C PRO A 95 -8.78 11.81 9.65
N PRO A 96 -9.14 12.22 10.89
CA PRO A 96 -9.86 13.46 11.18
C PRO A 96 -9.20 14.75 10.68
N SER A 97 -7.88 14.75 10.53
CA SER A 97 -7.09 15.93 10.14
C SER A 97 -6.44 15.80 8.76
N CYS A 98 -6.90 14.89 7.91
CA CYS A 98 -6.39 14.71 6.54
C CYS A 98 -6.80 15.83 5.56
N HIS A 99 -7.33 16.94 6.05
CA HIS A 99 -7.76 18.08 5.23
C HIS A 99 -6.59 18.61 4.39
N GLY A 100 -6.77 18.68 3.06
CA GLY A 100 -5.75 19.15 2.14
C GLY A 100 -4.80 18.08 1.59
N ILE A 101 -4.96 16.80 1.98
CA ILE A 101 -4.39 15.69 1.22
C ILE A 101 -5.26 15.47 -0.02
N ASP A 102 -4.83 16.06 -1.14
CA ASP A 102 -5.48 15.92 -2.45
C ASP A 102 -5.27 14.49 -3.03
N GLN A 103 -5.47 14.31 -4.33
CA GLN A 103 -5.42 13.03 -5.07
C GLN A 103 -4.08 12.25 -4.97
N LEU A 104 -3.08 12.76 -4.25
CA LEU A 104 -1.71 12.25 -4.17
C LEU A 104 -1.43 11.41 -2.91
N TYR A 105 -2.48 10.85 -2.28
CA TYR A 105 -2.32 9.87 -1.22
C TYR A 105 -2.07 8.45 -1.77
N GLY A 106 -1.32 7.68 -1.00
CA GLY A 106 -1.12 6.26 -1.14
C GLY A 106 -1.65 5.50 0.07
N LEU A 107 -1.83 4.20 -0.13
CA LEU A 107 -2.12 3.24 0.92
C LEU A 107 -0.99 2.21 0.93
N ALA A 108 -0.59 1.77 2.12
CA ALA A 108 0.36 0.68 2.32
C ALA A 108 -0.03 -0.12 3.56
N GLU A 109 0.51 -1.33 3.70
CA GLU A 109 0.52 -2.02 4.98
C GLU A 109 1.80 -1.58 5.72
N LEU A 110 1.68 -1.23 6.99
CA LEU A 110 2.84 -0.90 7.83
C LEU A 110 2.63 -1.43 9.25
N GLY A 111 3.40 -2.45 9.62
CA GLY A 111 3.39 -3.03 10.96
C GLY A 111 2.06 -3.70 11.34
N GLY A 112 1.40 -4.36 10.38
CA GLY A 112 0.10 -5.02 10.51
C GLY A 112 -1.11 -4.08 10.40
N HIS A 113 -0.90 -2.78 10.17
CA HIS A 113 -1.95 -1.77 10.14
C HIS A 113 -2.09 -1.17 8.74
N LEU A 114 -3.29 -0.72 8.39
CA LEU A 114 -3.46 0.11 7.20
C LEU A 114 -2.75 1.46 7.43
N CYS A 115 -1.84 1.79 6.53
CA CYS A 115 -1.14 3.06 6.48
C CYS A 115 -1.74 3.94 5.38
N LEU A 116 -2.15 5.16 5.74
CA LEU A 116 -2.42 6.23 4.79
C LEU A 116 -1.26 7.22 4.81
N PHE A 117 -0.73 7.53 3.64
CA PHE A 117 0.36 8.49 3.49
C PHE A 117 0.09 9.43 2.32
N GLY A 118 0.46 10.70 2.44
CA GLY A 118 0.15 11.70 1.42
C GLY A 118 0.74 13.05 1.75
N THR A 119 0.96 13.86 0.72
CA THR A 119 1.44 15.24 0.89
C THR A 119 0.27 16.17 1.14
N ALA A 120 0.37 17.01 2.17
CA ALA A 120 -0.50 18.19 2.28
C ALA A 120 -0.13 19.20 1.17
N THR A 121 -1.12 19.96 0.70
CA THR A 121 -0.91 21.02 -0.28
C THR A 121 -0.05 22.17 0.28
N GLU A 122 0.63 22.89 -0.63
CA GLU A 122 1.49 24.06 -0.41
C GLU A 122 0.95 25.05 0.67
N PRO A 123 1.82 25.70 1.48
CA PRO A 123 3.24 25.95 1.25
C PRO A 123 4.21 25.03 2.02
N VAL A 124 3.70 24.08 2.81
CA VAL A 124 4.56 23.16 3.58
C VAL A 124 4.44 21.76 3.01
N GLN A 125 5.52 21.25 2.42
CA GLN A 125 5.61 19.90 1.87
C GLN A 125 5.77 18.88 3.01
N GLN A 126 4.72 18.76 3.82
CA GLN A 126 4.64 17.78 4.90
C GLN A 126 4.02 16.50 4.37
N HIS A 127 4.58 15.39 4.83
CA HIS A 127 4.08 14.06 4.54
C HIS A 127 3.68 13.39 5.83
N ASP A 128 2.36 13.22 6.02
CA ASP A 128 1.82 12.60 7.22
C ASP A 128 1.71 11.09 7.01
N ILE A 129 2.13 10.32 8.00
CA ILE A 129 1.98 8.87 8.07
C ILE A 129 0.92 8.56 9.12
N TRP A 130 -0.25 8.12 8.67
CA TRP A 130 -1.38 7.74 9.52
C TRP A 130 -1.53 6.23 9.57
N LEU A 131 -1.74 5.67 10.76
CA LEU A 131 -2.00 4.25 10.97
C LEU A 131 -3.41 4.04 11.51
N LEU A 132 -4.19 3.16 10.88
CA LEU A 132 -5.50 2.75 11.36
C LEU A 132 -5.30 1.82 12.57
N ARG A 133 -5.62 2.28 13.78
CA ARG A 133 -5.48 1.49 15.02
C ARG A 133 -6.66 0.58 15.25
N ASP A 134 -7.85 1.05 14.93
CA ASP A 134 -9.09 0.31 15.07
C ASP A 134 -9.93 0.55 13.82
N HIS A 135 -10.14 -0.51 13.04
CA HIS A 135 -10.93 -0.47 11.82
C HIS A 135 -12.42 -0.22 12.12
N GLU A 136 -12.98 -0.95 13.08
CA GLU A 136 -14.41 -0.89 13.42
C GLU A 136 -14.79 0.47 14.01
N ALA A 137 -13.91 1.03 14.85
CA ALA A 137 -14.11 2.36 15.43
C ALA A 137 -13.63 3.49 14.50
N GLY A 138 -12.96 3.19 13.38
CA GLY A 138 -12.39 4.18 12.48
C GLY A 138 -11.32 5.07 13.13
N VAL A 139 -10.56 4.53 14.09
CA VAL A 139 -9.58 5.29 14.87
C VAL A 139 -8.24 5.29 14.16
N TRP A 140 -7.79 6.49 13.79
CA TRP A 140 -6.50 6.74 13.17
C TRP A 140 -5.54 7.40 14.16
N ASP A 141 -4.27 7.00 14.07
CA ASP A 141 -3.16 7.57 14.83
C ASP A 141 -2.18 8.24 13.87
N LEU A 142 -1.80 9.49 14.15
CA LEU A 142 -0.75 10.17 13.40
C LEU A 142 0.59 9.65 13.92
N HIS A 143 1.17 8.69 13.21
CA HIS A 143 2.39 8.04 13.65
C HIS A 143 3.60 8.99 13.56
N CYS A 144 3.75 9.68 12.43
CA CYS A 144 4.76 10.72 12.28
C CYS A 144 4.41 11.70 11.16
N ARG A 145 5.09 12.86 11.20
CA ARG A 145 5.02 13.90 10.17
C ARG A 145 6.43 14.14 9.65
N ILE A 146 6.59 13.97 8.35
CA ILE A 146 7.88 14.10 7.67
C ILE A 146 7.92 15.46 7.00
N ASP A 147 8.89 16.28 7.38
CA ASP A 147 9.27 17.44 6.58
C ASP A 147 10.06 16.94 5.38
N LEU A 148 9.43 16.94 4.21
CA LEU A 148 10.07 16.39 3.02
C LEU A 148 11.29 17.22 2.59
N ASN A 149 11.33 18.52 2.88
CA ASN A 149 12.48 19.37 2.54
C ASN A 149 13.69 19.10 3.43
N ALA A 150 13.46 18.71 4.67
CA ALA A 150 14.52 18.35 5.61
C ALA A 150 14.96 16.88 5.48
N ALA A 151 14.00 15.98 5.24
CA ALA A 151 14.25 14.54 5.24
C ALA A 151 14.96 14.05 3.96
N TRP A 152 14.69 14.68 2.81
CA TRP A 152 15.16 14.19 1.52
C TRP A 152 16.09 15.17 0.81
N PRO A 153 17.14 14.70 0.10
CA PRO A 153 17.91 15.55 -0.79
C PRO A 153 17.01 16.21 -1.85
N LEU A 154 17.29 17.48 -2.21
CA LEU A 154 16.50 18.27 -3.18
C LEU A 154 16.26 17.55 -4.52
N GLU A 155 17.22 16.72 -4.96
CA GLU A 155 17.11 15.91 -6.17
C GLU A 155 15.96 14.90 -6.10
N VAL A 156 15.71 14.32 -4.93
CA VAL A 156 14.63 13.37 -4.68
C VAL A 156 13.28 14.09 -4.64
N MET A 157 13.26 15.29 -4.06
CA MET A 157 12.07 16.13 -3.92
C MET A 157 11.50 16.57 -5.27
N GLN A 158 12.34 17.08 -6.16
CA GLN A 158 11.91 17.59 -7.49
C GLN A 158 11.17 16.54 -8.33
N PHE A 159 11.41 15.24 -8.11
CA PHE A 159 10.77 14.16 -8.86
C PHE A 159 9.61 13.49 -8.10
N SER A 160 9.68 13.38 -6.78
CA SER A 160 8.67 12.69 -5.97
C SER A 160 7.35 13.46 -5.91
N ILE A 161 7.42 14.79 -5.76
CA ILE A 161 6.25 15.67 -5.60
C ILE A 161 5.34 15.66 -6.84
N CYS A 162 5.91 15.41 -8.03
CA CYS A 162 5.17 15.55 -9.28
C CYS A 162 4.46 14.26 -9.75
N ARG A 163 4.78 13.07 -9.20
CA ARG A 163 4.27 11.79 -9.74
C ARG A 163 4.01 10.66 -8.73
N SER A 164 4.70 10.62 -7.60
CA SER A 164 4.50 9.56 -6.59
C SER A 164 5.12 9.92 -5.25
N SER A 165 4.31 10.00 -4.21
CA SER A 165 4.75 10.17 -2.82
C SER A 165 5.67 9.03 -2.36
N PRO A 166 6.70 9.29 -1.53
CA PRO A 166 7.48 8.26 -0.84
C PRO A 166 6.56 7.22 -0.19
N SER A 167 6.72 5.94 -0.53
CA SER A 167 5.86 4.88 0.00
C SER A 167 6.55 4.18 1.17
N PRO A 168 5.95 4.14 2.37
CA PRO A 168 6.47 3.32 3.47
C PRO A 168 6.31 1.84 3.10
N LEU A 169 7.30 1.03 3.49
CA LEU A 169 7.33 -0.41 3.23
C LEU A 169 7.32 -1.25 4.50
N ALA A 170 8.08 -0.84 5.52
CA ALA A 170 8.24 -1.62 6.73
C ALA A 170 8.80 -0.74 7.86
N PHE A 171 8.55 -1.17 9.09
CA PHE A 171 9.36 -0.77 10.23
C PHE A 171 10.69 -1.54 10.25
N ILE A 172 11.76 -0.87 10.66
CA ILE A 172 13.10 -1.46 10.84
C ILE A 172 13.71 -0.98 12.16
N ASP A 173 14.72 -1.71 12.64
CA ASP A 173 15.41 -1.45 13.90
C ASP A 173 14.47 -1.34 15.11
N ASP A 174 13.71 -2.42 15.36
CA ASP A 174 12.73 -2.48 16.46
C ASP A 174 11.73 -1.31 16.41
N ASP A 175 11.16 -1.06 15.22
CA ASP A 175 10.19 0.00 14.92
C ASP A 175 10.68 1.44 15.16
N ARG A 176 11.99 1.64 15.28
CA ARG A 176 12.58 2.98 15.46
C ARG A 176 12.73 3.75 14.15
N ARG A 177 12.77 3.05 13.02
CA ARG A 177 12.91 3.65 11.69
C ARG A 177 11.88 3.09 10.73
N ILE A 178 11.56 3.86 9.70
CA ILE A 178 10.63 3.47 8.63
C ILE A 178 11.42 3.35 7.34
N LEU A 179 11.31 2.20 6.68
CA LEU A 179 11.86 1.98 5.35
C LEU A 179 10.92 2.58 4.30
N PHE A 180 11.44 3.53 3.52
CA PHE A 180 10.73 4.16 2.41
C PHE A 180 11.26 3.68 1.06
N ARG A 181 10.33 3.47 0.13
CA ARG A 181 10.59 3.35 -1.30
C ARG A 181 10.29 4.69 -1.97
N VAL A 182 11.28 5.27 -2.60
CA VAL A 182 11.16 6.57 -3.26
C VAL A 182 11.45 6.44 -4.74
N TYR A 183 10.56 6.95 -5.58
CA TYR A 183 10.75 6.95 -7.02
C TYR A 183 11.78 8.02 -7.42
N CYS A 184 12.81 7.62 -8.17
CA CYS A 184 13.81 8.56 -8.69
C CYS A 184 13.92 8.42 -10.22
N LYS A 185 13.89 9.56 -10.92
CA LYS A 185 14.22 9.59 -12.34
C LYS A 185 15.73 9.75 -12.48
N LEU A 186 16.40 8.73 -12.99
CA LEU A 186 17.82 8.81 -13.32
C LEU A 186 18.06 9.82 -14.46
N SER A 187 19.30 10.27 -14.63
CA SER A 187 19.68 11.41 -15.47
C SER A 187 19.25 11.27 -16.95
N LYS A 188 19.39 12.34 -17.75
CA LYS A 188 19.05 12.35 -19.19
C LYS A 188 19.82 11.30 -20.02
N GLU A 189 20.93 10.76 -19.52
CA GLU A 189 21.72 9.70 -20.17
C GLU A 189 21.17 8.30 -19.85
N GLU A 190 20.41 8.16 -18.76
CA GLU A 190 19.80 6.92 -18.28
C GLU A 190 18.28 6.89 -18.47
N ARG A 191 17.78 7.56 -19.52
CA ARG A 191 16.35 7.83 -19.82
C ARG A 191 15.40 6.61 -19.79
N PHE A 192 15.93 5.40 -19.78
CA PHE A 192 15.15 4.15 -19.77
C PHE A 192 15.27 3.35 -18.45
N LYS A 193 15.96 3.87 -17.44
CA LYS A 193 16.05 3.26 -16.11
C LYS A 193 15.39 4.18 -15.08
N SER A 194 14.09 4.04 -14.90
CA SER A 194 13.46 4.45 -13.63
C SER A 194 13.99 3.51 -12.54
N ALA A 195 14.42 4.05 -11.40
CA ALA A 195 14.87 3.24 -10.27
C ALA A 195 14.16 3.71 -9.01
N TYR A 196 13.86 2.77 -8.12
CA TYR A 196 13.44 3.11 -6.78
C TYR A 196 14.69 3.20 -5.91
N LYS A 197 14.76 4.20 -5.03
CA LYS A 197 15.75 4.25 -3.96
C LYS A 197 15.09 3.83 -2.65
N LEU A 198 15.88 3.16 -1.82
CA LEU A 198 15.49 2.83 -0.46
C LEU A 198 16.09 3.83 0.50
N TYR A 199 15.31 4.17 1.51
CA TYR A 199 15.75 5.07 2.57
C TYR A 199 15.24 4.61 3.93
N ALA A 200 16.09 4.71 4.94
CA ALA A 200 15.72 4.55 6.34
C ALA A 200 15.43 5.92 6.94
N TYR A 201 14.17 6.23 7.21
CA TYR A 201 13.76 7.46 7.90
C TYR A 201 13.69 7.22 9.41
N ASN A 202 14.24 8.14 10.20
CA ASN A 202 14.16 8.11 11.66
C ASN A 202 13.23 9.23 12.17
N PRO A 203 12.00 8.91 12.60
CA PRO A 203 11.04 9.90 13.11
C PRO A 203 11.53 10.71 14.30
N ALA A 204 12.41 10.16 15.15
CA ALA A 204 12.94 10.86 16.33
C ALA A 204 13.94 11.97 15.97
N THR A 205 14.61 11.85 14.81
CA THR A 205 15.62 12.83 14.36
C THR A 205 15.18 13.64 13.14
N GLY A 206 14.19 13.17 12.40
CA GLY A 206 13.78 13.73 11.11
C GLY A 206 14.72 13.41 9.94
N ASN A 207 15.79 12.66 10.18
CA ASN A 207 16.78 12.34 9.15
C ASN A 207 16.41 11.09 8.35
N ALA A 208 16.76 11.08 7.07
CA ALA A 208 16.68 9.89 6.23
C ALA A 208 18.03 9.52 5.63
N GLU A 209 18.40 8.24 5.76
CA GLU A 209 19.64 7.67 5.24
C GLU A 209 19.36 6.85 3.98
N SER A 210 20.14 7.03 2.92
CA SER A 210 19.98 6.24 1.69
C SER A 210 20.60 4.85 1.86
N LEU A 211 19.81 3.82 1.57
CA LEU A 211 20.24 2.41 1.63
C LEU A 211 20.60 1.83 0.26
N GLY A 212 20.47 2.60 -0.82
CA GLY A 212 20.81 2.19 -2.19
C GLY A 212 19.62 2.11 -3.15
N PHE A 213 19.78 1.37 -4.25
CA PHE A 213 18.83 1.28 -5.37
C PHE A 213 18.15 -0.08 -5.46
N LEU A 214 16.87 -0.05 -5.83
CA LEU A 214 16.11 -1.18 -6.33
C LEU A 214 15.92 -1.04 -7.86
N PRO A 215 16.36 -2.01 -8.66
CA PRO A 215 16.15 -1.99 -10.11
C PRO A 215 14.66 -2.19 -10.46
N HIS A 216 14.17 -1.46 -11.48
CA HIS A 216 12.77 -1.52 -11.92
C HIS A 216 12.22 -2.92 -12.22
N LYS A 217 13.08 -3.88 -12.57
CA LYS A 217 12.69 -5.25 -12.93
C LYS A 217 12.31 -6.11 -11.71
N SER A 218 12.46 -5.60 -10.49
CA SER A 218 11.95 -6.23 -9.28
C SER A 218 10.60 -5.63 -8.87
N THR A 219 9.65 -5.52 -9.79
CA THR A 219 8.25 -5.66 -9.37
C THR A 219 8.12 -7.12 -8.96
N PRO A 220 7.97 -7.47 -7.68
CA PRO A 220 7.44 -8.78 -7.40
C PRO A 220 6.07 -8.82 -8.12
N PRO A 221 5.67 -9.91 -8.77
CA PRO A 221 4.25 -10.22 -8.73
C PRO A 221 3.93 -10.26 -7.24
N GLU A 222 3.29 -9.21 -6.72
CA GLU A 222 2.91 -9.09 -5.31
C GLU A 222 1.79 -10.11 -5.05
N LEU A 223 2.16 -11.38 -5.09
CA LEU A 223 1.45 -12.49 -4.48
C LEU A 223 1.63 -12.28 -2.98
N TYR A 224 0.68 -11.59 -2.38
CA TYR A 224 0.65 -11.41 -0.95
C TYR A 224 0.25 -12.75 -0.31
N GLU A 225 1.24 -13.50 0.20
CA GLU A 225 1.05 -14.65 1.08
C GLU A 225 1.47 -14.24 2.49
N GLU A 226 0.52 -13.83 3.32
CA GLU A 226 0.77 -13.70 4.75
C GLU A 226 0.67 -15.09 5.39
N SER A 227 1.81 -15.66 5.75
CA SER A 227 1.86 -16.79 6.67
C SER A 227 1.85 -16.25 8.10
N VAL A 228 0.76 -16.50 8.82
CA VAL A 228 0.61 -16.15 10.25
C VAL A 228 1.34 -17.14 11.18
N VAL A 229 2.18 -18.03 10.63
CA VAL A 229 3.07 -18.87 11.44
C VAL A 229 4.26 -18.00 11.85
N SER A 230 4.42 -17.79 13.16
CA SER A 230 5.63 -17.17 13.71
C SER A 230 6.86 -17.81 13.05
N THR A 231 7.59 -17.04 12.26
CA THR A 231 8.93 -17.42 11.82
C THR A 231 9.78 -17.45 13.08
N GLY A 232 9.87 -18.62 13.69
CA GLY A 232 10.71 -18.83 14.85
C GLY A 232 12.12 -18.32 14.55
N ARG A 233 12.63 -17.48 15.47
CA ARG A 233 13.99 -16.88 15.61
C ARG A 233 14.71 -16.40 14.32
N PRO A 234 15.26 -15.17 14.32
CA PRO A 234 15.83 -14.57 13.13
C PRO A 234 17.26 -15.06 12.81
N PHE A 235 17.51 -15.26 11.52
CA PHE A 235 18.69 -14.84 10.75
C PHE A 235 20.13 -15.33 11.07
N GLU A 236 20.39 -16.29 11.95
CA GLU A 236 21.80 -16.72 12.17
C GLU A 236 22.32 -17.89 11.32
N ASP A 237 21.46 -18.66 10.64
CA ASP A 237 21.91 -19.87 9.92
C ASP A 237 22.29 -19.67 8.44
N ILE A 238 22.17 -18.46 7.87
CA ILE A 238 22.52 -18.22 6.46
C ILE A 238 24.03 -18.01 6.26
N VAL A 239 24.82 -17.80 7.33
CA VAL A 239 26.25 -17.47 7.21
C VAL A 239 27.19 -18.61 7.64
N SER A 240 26.69 -19.77 8.09
CA SER A 240 27.56 -20.85 8.63
C SER A 240 27.32 -22.25 8.06
N SER A 241 27.16 -22.37 6.74
CA SER A 241 27.39 -23.65 6.05
C SER A 241 28.41 -23.50 4.92
N SER A 242 29.66 -23.20 5.26
CA SER A 242 30.80 -23.56 4.43
C SER A 242 31.23 -25.00 4.76
N ALA A 243 30.74 -25.97 3.99
CA ALA A 243 31.41 -27.27 3.86
C ALA A 243 32.30 -27.17 2.61
N SER A 244 33.59 -26.86 2.77
CA SER A 244 34.68 -27.86 2.72
C SER A 244 34.25 -29.21 2.16
N GLN A 245 34.57 -29.47 0.88
CA GLN A 245 34.98 -30.77 0.36
C GLN A 245 35.29 -30.66 -1.14
N GLU A 246 36.57 -30.62 -1.49
CA GLU A 246 37.08 -31.40 -2.61
C GLU A 246 38.35 -32.10 -2.11
N ALA A 247 38.32 -33.42 -2.23
CA ALA A 247 39.43 -34.33 -1.97
C ALA A 247 40.15 -34.63 -3.30
#